data_AF-A0A841MCC4-F1
#
_entry.id   AF-A0A841MCC4-F1
#
_cell.length_a   1.000
_cell.length_b   1.000
_cell.length_c   1.000
_cell.angle_alpha   90.00
_cell.angle_beta   90.00
_cell.angle_gamma   90.00
#
_symmetry.space_group_name_H-M   'P 1'
#
loop_
_entity.id
_entity.type
_entity.pdbx_description
1 polymer ?
#
loop_
_entity_poly.entity_id
_entity_poly.type
_entity_poly.pdbx_seq_one_letter_code
_entity_poly.pdbx_strand_id
1 'polypeptide(L)'
;MRTLLLITVLLINTFCYGQSKLEGTYSNFFGEKIEFRKDLTFKHSWYFDLASSWTEGTYKMFNDTVYLRTKLVLDTLEILNNKNEFVKDSLVVSVDNESNRIDIIEFASSGISGGGQNRLKPPDELIIKRNKLYRLDEMGKLKIKKDKIYRQLKNIRLTFSKKNKNQCITQYILQGGVRWYANCGFSFRSSVSFGQERSSKSAPTTCTNRCAAFEK
;
A
#
# COMPACT_ATOMS: atom_id res chain seq x y z
N MET A 1 8.58 55.67 -5.24
CA MET A 1 7.55 54.63 -5.49
C MET A 1 8.13 53.31 -6.01
N ARG A 2 9.06 53.29 -6.97
CA ARG A 2 9.63 52.02 -7.52
C ARG A 2 10.35 51.13 -6.49
N THR A 3 11.03 51.73 -5.51
CA THR A 3 11.74 50.99 -4.43
C THR A 3 10.78 50.28 -3.47
N LEU A 4 9.65 50.91 -3.15
CA LEU A 4 8.62 50.32 -2.28
C LEU A 4 8.01 49.06 -2.90
N LEU A 5 7.82 49.05 -4.23
CA LEU A 5 7.26 47.92 -4.97
C LEU A 5 8.20 46.69 -4.96
N LEU A 6 9.52 46.93 -5.04
CA LEU A 6 10.53 45.86 -4.94
C LEU A 6 10.56 45.21 -3.54
N ILE A 7 10.42 46.03 -2.49
CA ILE A 7 10.38 45.54 -1.10
C ILE A 7 9.13 44.70 -0.84
N THR A 8 7.96 45.12 -1.34
CA THR A 8 6.73 44.32 -1.20
C THR A 8 6.81 42.99 -1.94
N VAL A 9 7.37 42.96 -3.16
CA VAL A 9 7.54 41.70 -3.91
C VAL A 9 8.50 40.74 -3.18
N LEU A 10 9.57 41.25 -2.56
CA LEU A 10 10.50 40.45 -1.75
C LEU A 10 9.83 39.86 -0.49
N LEU A 11 9.01 40.66 0.20
CA LEU A 11 8.30 40.19 1.38
C LEU A 11 7.27 39.10 1.04
N ILE A 12 6.50 39.27 -0.04
CA ILE A 12 5.48 38.28 -0.46
C ILE A 12 6.12 36.91 -0.78
N ASN A 13 7.33 36.88 -1.34
CA ASN A 13 8.03 35.64 -1.65
C ASN A 13 8.45 34.85 -0.40
N THR A 14 8.70 35.51 0.74
CA THR A 14 9.08 34.81 1.98
C THR A 14 7.89 34.09 2.64
N PHE A 15 6.66 34.55 2.41
CA PHE A 15 5.45 33.91 2.95
C PHE A 15 4.98 32.69 2.13
N CYS A 16 5.49 32.51 0.91
CA CYS A 16 5.05 31.43 0.00
C CYS A 16 5.71 30.07 0.21
N TYR A 17 6.66 29.92 1.15
CA TYR A 17 7.32 28.64 1.43
C TYR A 17 6.60 27.76 2.47
N GLY A 18 5.38 28.12 2.87
CA GLY A 18 4.57 27.39 3.85
C GLY A 18 3.85 26.14 3.32
N GLN A 19 4.40 25.42 2.33
CA GLN A 19 3.86 24.08 2.03
C GLN A 19 4.03 23.22 3.29
N SER A 20 2.94 22.62 3.77
CA SER A 20 3.01 21.86 5.02
C SER A 20 4.00 20.71 4.82
N LYS A 21 4.99 20.62 5.72
CA LYS A 21 6.07 19.62 5.71
C LYS A 21 5.52 18.19 5.54
N LEU A 22 4.29 17.97 6.04
CA LEU A 22 3.62 16.69 6.08
C LEU A 22 2.91 16.29 4.79
N GLU A 23 2.28 17.20 4.04
CA GLU A 23 1.48 16.86 2.84
C GLU A 23 2.21 15.94 1.86
N GLY A 24 1.49 14.95 1.32
CA GLY A 24 1.99 14.05 0.29
C GLY A 24 1.85 12.56 0.64
N THR A 25 2.41 11.74 -0.23
CA THR A 25 2.39 10.28 -0.10
C THR A 25 3.67 9.78 0.54
N TYR A 26 3.52 8.93 1.55
CA TYR A 26 4.59 8.18 2.17
C TYR A 26 4.33 6.69 1.98
N SER A 27 5.37 5.93 1.69
CA SER A 27 5.26 4.47 1.57
C SER A 27 6.37 3.78 2.33
N ASN A 28 6.10 2.56 2.78
CA ASN A 28 7.12 1.64 3.25
C ASN A 28 7.35 0.51 2.23
N PHE A 29 8.28 -0.38 2.53
CA PHE A 29 8.62 -1.50 1.66
C PHE A 29 7.57 -2.62 1.65
N PHE A 30 6.68 -2.65 2.65
CA PHE A 30 5.70 -3.73 2.85
C PHE A 30 4.35 -3.45 2.17
N GLY A 31 4.35 -2.59 1.15
CA GLY A 31 3.14 -2.23 0.40
C GLY A 31 2.20 -1.28 1.14
N GLU A 32 2.61 -0.72 2.28
CA GLU A 32 1.81 0.26 3.00
C GLU A 32 2.08 1.68 2.49
N LYS A 33 1.01 2.44 2.34
CA LYS A 33 1.01 3.83 1.88
C LYS A 33 0.13 4.66 2.81
N ILE A 34 0.63 5.85 3.18
CA ILE A 34 -0.13 6.88 3.88
C ILE A 34 -0.06 8.15 3.06
N GLU A 35 -1.21 8.71 2.74
CA GLU A 35 -1.35 9.95 2.00
C GLU A 35 -1.99 11.01 2.88
N PHE A 36 -1.27 12.10 3.10
CA PHE A 36 -1.75 13.28 3.83
C PHE A 36 -2.24 14.32 2.83
N ARG A 37 -3.52 14.67 2.92
CA ARG A 37 -4.18 15.68 2.09
C ARG A 37 -4.18 17.05 2.79
N LYS A 38 -4.50 18.09 2.01
CA LYS A 38 -4.56 19.51 2.45
C LYS A 38 -5.73 19.82 3.38
N ASP A 39 -6.78 19.02 3.31
CA ASP A 39 -8.03 19.15 4.08
C ASP A 39 -7.96 18.51 5.47
N LEU A 40 -6.76 18.26 5.99
CA LEU A 40 -6.51 17.55 7.26
C LEU A 40 -7.05 16.12 7.29
N THR A 41 -7.28 15.50 6.13
CA THR A 41 -7.62 14.08 6.00
C THR A 41 -6.43 13.24 5.58
N PHE A 42 -6.44 11.96 5.94
CA PHE A 42 -5.46 11.00 5.46
C PHE A 42 -6.14 9.79 4.82
N LYS A 43 -5.43 9.17 3.88
CA LYS A 43 -5.76 7.87 3.33
C LYS A 43 -4.62 6.91 3.57
N HIS A 44 -4.91 5.83 4.28
CA HIS A 44 -4.02 4.70 4.49
C HIS A 44 -4.46 3.56 3.58
N SER A 45 -3.50 2.90 2.94
CA SER A 45 -3.74 1.70 2.15
C SER A 45 -2.61 0.73 2.34
N TRP A 46 -2.94 -0.55 2.36
CA TRP A 46 -1.99 -1.65 2.42
C TRP A 46 -2.39 -2.72 1.41
N TYR A 47 -1.38 -3.27 0.73
CA TYR A 47 -1.55 -4.33 -0.25
C TYR A 47 -0.44 -5.36 -0.09
N PHE A 48 -0.80 -6.63 0.04
CA PHE A 48 0.14 -7.73 0.06
C PHE A 48 -0.51 -9.00 -0.51
N ASP A 49 0.06 -9.52 -1.59
CA ASP A 49 -0.42 -10.71 -2.29
C ASP A 49 -1.87 -10.53 -2.79
N LEU A 50 -2.84 -11.27 -2.20
CA LEU A 50 -4.27 -11.13 -2.49
C LEU A 50 -5.02 -10.33 -1.41
N ALA A 51 -4.33 -9.92 -0.34
CA ALA A 51 -4.92 -9.18 0.75
C ALA A 51 -4.73 -7.67 0.59
N SER A 52 -5.76 -6.89 0.91
CA SER A 52 -5.67 -5.44 0.93
C SER A 52 -6.45 -4.85 2.09
N SER A 53 -6.07 -3.64 2.47
CA SER A 53 -6.75 -2.86 3.48
C SER A 53 -6.73 -1.40 3.07
N TRP A 54 -7.79 -0.67 3.35
CA TRP A 54 -7.79 0.78 3.23
C TRP A 54 -8.41 1.39 4.49
N THR A 55 -8.01 2.61 4.84
CA THR A 55 -8.60 3.36 5.95
C THR A 55 -8.53 4.84 5.61
N GLU A 56 -9.60 5.57 5.86
CA GLU A 56 -9.61 7.03 5.75
C GLU A 56 -9.89 7.66 7.13
N GLY A 57 -9.50 8.91 7.31
CA GLY A 57 -9.66 9.58 8.59
C GLY A 57 -9.16 11.01 8.57
N THR A 58 -9.09 11.59 9.75
CA THR A 58 -8.54 12.93 9.96
C THR A 58 -7.22 12.83 10.69
N TYR A 59 -6.36 13.83 10.53
CA TYR A 59 -5.13 13.92 11.30
C TYR A 59 -4.99 15.27 11.97
N LYS A 60 -4.25 15.29 13.08
CA LYS A 60 -3.80 16.51 13.75
C LYS A 60 -2.30 16.45 13.93
N MET A 61 -1.66 17.60 13.89
CA MET A 61 -0.21 17.71 14.05
C MET A 61 0.08 18.60 15.26
N PHE A 62 0.87 18.08 16.19
CA PHE A 62 1.40 18.82 17.34
C PHE A 62 2.91 18.65 17.35
N ASN A 63 3.62 19.77 17.14
CA ASN A 63 5.07 19.77 16.90
C ASN A 63 5.44 18.85 15.73
N ASP A 64 6.32 17.87 15.96
CA ASP A 64 6.70 16.85 14.97
C ASP A 64 5.86 15.56 15.07
N THR A 65 4.81 15.53 15.91
CA THR A 65 3.96 14.33 16.09
C THR A 65 2.64 14.50 15.35
N VAL A 66 2.27 13.47 14.61
CA VAL A 66 1.04 13.37 13.82
C VAL A 66 0.15 12.32 14.46
N TYR A 67 -1.06 12.73 14.83
CA TYR A 67 -2.08 11.89 15.44
C TYR A 67 -3.13 11.57 14.38
N LEU A 68 -3.34 10.29 14.11
CA LEU A 68 -4.31 9.81 13.15
C LEU A 68 -5.60 9.40 13.88
N ARG A 69 -6.73 9.86 13.38
CA ARG A 69 -8.06 9.44 13.84
C ARG A 69 -8.82 8.82 12.68
N THR A 70 -9.01 7.52 12.73
CA THR A 70 -9.74 6.76 11.71
C THR A 70 -11.22 7.14 11.72
N LYS A 71 -11.81 7.20 10.53
CA LYS A 71 -13.26 7.33 10.33
C LYS A 71 -13.75 6.03 9.71
N LEU A 72 -14.58 5.29 10.45
CA LEU A 72 -15.22 4.08 9.92
C LEU A 72 -16.36 4.47 8.99
N VAL A 73 -16.49 3.73 7.89
CA VAL A 73 -17.66 3.75 7.02
C VAL A 73 -18.44 2.49 7.38
N LEU A 74 -19.72 2.65 7.65
CA LEU A 74 -20.58 1.56 8.09
C LEU A 74 -21.65 1.31 7.05
N ASP A 75 -21.92 0.03 6.80
CA ASP A 75 -23.04 -0.44 6.00
C ASP A 75 -24.17 -0.90 6.90
N THR A 76 -25.39 -0.85 6.36
CA THR A 76 -26.58 -1.38 7.01
C THR A 76 -26.79 -2.81 6.53
N LEU A 77 -26.56 -3.79 7.41
CA LEU A 77 -26.83 -5.19 7.16
C LEU A 77 -28.28 -5.51 7.49
N GLU A 78 -29.02 -5.96 6.48
CA GLU A 78 -30.40 -6.41 6.64
C GLU A 78 -30.43 -7.86 7.18
N ILE A 79 -31.05 -8.05 8.35
CA ILE A 79 -31.20 -9.36 8.97
C ILE A 79 -32.62 -9.87 8.73
N LEU A 80 -32.72 -10.96 7.97
CA LEU A 80 -33.96 -11.65 7.67
C LEU A 80 -34.13 -12.90 8.56
N ASN A 81 -35.37 -13.29 8.79
CA ASN A 81 -35.72 -14.56 9.45
C ASN A 81 -35.63 -15.73 8.44
N ASN A 82 -35.78 -16.96 8.91
CA ASN A 82 -35.84 -18.17 8.08
C ASN A 82 -36.96 -18.15 7.01
N LYS A 83 -37.94 -17.25 7.15
CA LYS A 83 -39.02 -17.01 6.18
C LYS A 83 -38.72 -15.88 5.18
N ASN A 84 -37.50 -15.36 5.15
CA ASN A 84 -37.09 -14.15 4.41
C ASN A 84 -37.87 -12.88 4.79
N GLU A 85 -38.45 -12.86 5.99
CA GLU A 85 -39.12 -11.69 6.54
C GLU A 85 -38.09 -10.80 7.24
N PHE A 86 -38.19 -9.48 7.04
CA PHE A 86 -37.34 -8.51 7.71
C PHE A 86 -37.48 -8.60 9.24
N VAL A 87 -36.35 -8.72 9.95
CA VAL A 87 -36.31 -8.76 11.41
C VAL A 87 -35.77 -7.45 11.97
N LYS A 88 -34.58 -7.05 11.52
CA LYS A 88 -33.89 -5.84 11.99
C LYS A 88 -32.72 -5.48 11.09
N ASP A 89 -32.24 -4.26 11.26
CA ASP A 89 -30.96 -3.80 10.72
C ASP A 89 -29.83 -3.94 11.74
N SER A 90 -28.62 -4.18 11.25
CA SER A 90 -27.37 -4.12 12.01
C SER A 90 -26.37 -3.24 11.29
N LEU A 91 -25.46 -2.60 12.02
CA LEU A 91 -24.34 -1.87 11.40
C LEU A 91 -23.11 -2.75 11.32
N VAL A 92 -22.48 -2.77 10.17
CA VAL A 92 -21.22 -3.50 9.93
C VAL A 92 -20.23 -2.59 9.23
N VAL A 93 -18.94 -2.91 9.29
CA VAL A 93 -17.89 -2.11 8.62
C VAL A 93 -17.99 -2.31 7.12
N SER A 94 -18.03 -1.21 6.37
CA SER A 94 -18.10 -1.25 4.91
C SER A 94 -16.80 -1.79 4.29
N VAL A 95 -16.94 -2.44 3.15
CA VAL A 95 -15.82 -2.94 2.34
C VAL A 95 -15.24 -1.82 1.48
N ASP A 96 -16.05 -0.83 1.13
CA ASP A 96 -15.73 0.27 0.23
C ASP A 96 -15.92 1.64 0.89
N ASN A 97 -15.63 2.69 0.12
CA ASN A 97 -15.65 4.06 0.63
C ASN A 97 -17.07 4.61 0.83
N GLU A 98 -18.11 3.86 0.46
CA GLU A 98 -19.50 4.30 0.44
C GLU A 98 -20.32 3.48 1.45
N SER A 99 -21.43 4.05 1.91
CA SER A 99 -22.32 3.38 2.86
C SER A 99 -23.48 2.80 2.08
N ASN A 100 -23.63 1.49 2.14
CA ASN A 100 -24.63 0.74 1.41
C ASN A 100 -25.52 -0.06 2.36
N ARG A 101 -26.67 -0.51 1.86
CA ARG A 101 -27.49 -1.53 2.53
C ARG A 101 -27.17 -2.87 1.88
N ILE A 102 -26.71 -3.82 2.67
CA ILE A 102 -26.20 -5.11 2.19
C ILE A 102 -26.99 -6.25 2.81
N ASP A 103 -27.05 -7.38 2.10
CA ASP A 103 -27.63 -8.61 2.62
C ASP A 103 -26.57 -9.51 3.31
N ILE A 104 -27.03 -10.61 3.90
CA ILE A 104 -26.16 -11.55 4.61
C ILE A 104 -25.17 -12.29 3.68
N ILE A 105 -25.53 -12.48 2.41
CA ILE A 105 -24.71 -13.21 1.43
C ILE A 105 -23.57 -12.32 0.95
N GLU A 106 -23.86 -11.05 0.66
CA GLU A 106 -22.90 -10.01 0.34
C GLU A 106 -21.95 -9.75 1.50
N PHE A 107 -22.48 -9.64 2.72
CA PHE A 107 -21.65 -9.55 3.93
C PHE A 107 -20.73 -10.77 4.08
N ALA A 108 -21.23 -11.99 3.92
CA ALA A 108 -20.40 -13.20 3.97
C ALA A 108 -19.32 -13.22 2.86
N SER A 109 -19.68 -12.81 1.64
CA SER A 109 -18.78 -12.71 0.49
C SER A 109 -17.66 -11.70 0.74
N SER A 110 -17.99 -10.58 1.41
CA SER A 110 -17.00 -9.57 1.78
C SER A 110 -15.96 -10.06 2.77
N GLY A 111 -16.34 -10.96 3.69
CA GLY A 111 -15.43 -11.58 4.66
C GLY A 111 -14.38 -12.46 3.98
N ILE A 112 -14.75 -13.13 2.89
CA ILE A 112 -13.87 -14.00 2.09
C ILE A 112 -13.02 -13.17 1.12
N SER A 113 -13.52 -12.01 0.68
CA SER A 113 -12.75 -11.10 -0.16
C SER A 113 -11.43 -10.74 0.53
N GLY A 114 -10.33 -10.60 -0.21
CA GLY A 114 -9.03 -10.26 0.36
C GLY A 114 -8.93 -8.80 0.84
N GLY A 115 -9.88 -7.94 0.45
CA GLY A 115 -9.91 -6.51 0.74
C GLY A 115 -10.89 -6.10 1.83
N GLY A 116 -10.77 -4.85 2.28
CA GLY A 116 -11.77 -4.22 3.15
C GLY A 116 -11.24 -3.03 3.92
N GLN A 117 -12.13 -2.38 4.67
CA GLN A 117 -11.74 -1.28 5.54
C GLN A 117 -11.01 -1.79 6.79
N ASN A 118 -9.94 -1.11 7.18
CA ASN A 118 -9.26 -1.25 8.47
C ASN A 118 -8.84 -2.69 8.87
N ARG A 119 -8.61 -3.59 7.89
CA ARG A 119 -8.04 -4.94 8.14
C ARG A 119 -6.61 -4.86 8.68
N LEU A 120 -5.84 -3.90 8.19
CA LEU A 120 -4.57 -3.47 8.79
C LEU A 120 -4.77 -2.07 9.38
N LYS A 121 -4.89 -2.00 10.72
CA LYS A 121 -5.07 -0.74 11.42
C LYS A 121 -3.91 0.23 11.12
N PRO A 122 -4.18 1.49 10.72
CA PRO A 122 -3.13 2.50 10.61
C PRO A 122 -2.55 2.81 12.00
N PRO A 123 -1.30 3.30 12.08
CA PRO A 123 -0.71 3.71 13.34
C PRO A 123 -1.46 4.91 13.92
N ASP A 124 -1.76 4.90 15.22
CA ASP A 124 -2.46 6.00 15.87
C ASP A 124 -1.59 7.27 15.93
N GLU A 125 -0.26 7.09 16.06
CA GLU A 125 0.71 8.18 16.15
C GLU A 125 1.96 7.95 15.29
N LEU A 126 2.44 9.04 14.68
CA LEU A 126 3.64 9.07 13.85
C LEU A 126 4.52 10.26 14.24
N ILE A 127 5.84 10.08 14.25
CA ILE A 127 6.80 11.19 14.40
C ILE A 127 7.43 11.52 13.05
N ILE A 128 7.46 12.81 12.70
CA ILE A 128 8.17 13.35 11.56
C ILE A 128 9.62 13.62 11.95
N LYS A 129 10.57 12.95 11.28
CA LYS A 129 12.00 13.25 11.44
C LYS A 129 12.72 13.11 10.12
N ARG A 130 13.45 14.15 9.70
CA ARG A 130 14.21 14.18 8.43
C ARG A 130 13.35 13.77 7.21
N ASN A 131 12.15 14.33 7.09
CA ASN A 131 11.17 14.04 6.02
C ASN A 131 10.72 12.57 5.92
N LYS A 132 10.86 11.81 7.01
CA LYS A 132 10.33 10.45 7.16
C LYS A 132 9.35 10.40 8.31
N LEU A 133 8.39 9.48 8.22
CA LEU A 133 7.46 9.18 9.29
C LEU A 133 7.90 7.92 10.00
N TYR A 134 7.88 7.98 11.33
CA TYR A 134 8.23 6.87 12.19
C TYR A 134 7.03 6.48 13.05
N ARG A 135 6.69 5.19 13.05
CA ARG A 135 5.65 4.66 13.94
C ARG A 135 6.10 4.74 15.39
N LEU A 136 5.22 5.25 16.24
CA LEU A 136 5.36 5.15 17.69
C LEU A 136 4.80 3.82 18.20
N ASP A 137 5.33 3.38 19.34
CA ASP A 137 4.76 2.26 20.07
C ASP A 137 3.57 2.71 20.94
N GLU A 138 2.83 1.75 21.50
CA GLU A 138 1.75 2.01 22.46
C GLU A 138 2.21 2.81 23.69
N MET A 139 3.51 2.74 24.02
CA MET A 139 4.13 3.53 25.09
C MET A 139 4.60 4.93 24.65
N GLY A 140 4.30 5.37 23.43
CA GLY A 140 4.77 6.63 22.84
C GLY A 140 6.28 6.67 22.53
N LYS A 141 6.98 5.54 22.68
CA LYS A 141 8.42 5.45 22.43
C LYS A 141 8.70 5.08 20.98
N LEU A 142 9.71 5.72 20.40
CA LEU A 142 10.22 5.36 19.08
C LEU A 142 10.86 3.97 19.17
N LYS A 143 10.27 2.95 18.51
CA LYS A 143 10.78 1.58 18.45
C LYS A 143 12.09 1.48 17.63
N ILE A 144 13.20 2.07 18.10
CA ILE A 144 14.55 1.81 17.56
C ILE A 144 15.21 0.71 18.39
N LYS A 145 14.81 -0.57 18.21
CA LYS A 145 15.63 -1.67 18.77
C LYS A 145 16.79 -1.98 17.83
N LYS A 146 18.01 -1.90 18.36
CA LYS A 146 19.30 -1.98 17.64
C LYS A 146 19.80 -3.42 17.40
N ASP A 147 18.96 -4.41 17.15
CA ASP A 147 19.46 -5.80 16.98
C ASP A 147 20.08 -6.02 15.59
N LYS A 148 21.36 -6.43 15.54
CA LYS A 148 22.24 -6.36 14.35
C LYS A 148 21.81 -7.21 13.14
N ILE A 149 21.13 -8.35 13.35
CA ILE A 149 20.84 -9.32 12.27
C ILE A 149 19.39 -9.19 11.76
N TYR A 150 18.44 -8.88 12.66
CA TYR A 150 17.05 -8.54 12.31
C TYR A 150 16.85 -7.07 11.83
N ARG A 151 17.95 -6.32 11.74
CA ARG A 151 18.00 -4.85 11.62
C ARG A 151 17.44 -4.30 10.32
N GLN A 152 17.64 -5.01 9.21
CA GLN A 152 17.21 -4.52 7.91
C GLN A 152 15.68 -4.63 7.81
N LEU A 153 15.13 -5.83 7.98
CA LEU A 153 13.70 -6.07 7.79
C LEU A 153 12.80 -5.35 8.82
N LYS A 154 13.23 -5.24 10.09
CA LYS A 154 12.40 -4.65 11.16
C LYS A 154 12.35 -3.11 11.10
N ASN A 155 13.46 -2.45 10.81
CA ASN A 155 13.48 -0.98 10.67
C ASN A 155 12.69 -0.52 9.44
N ILE A 156 12.66 -1.34 8.39
CA ILE A 156 11.89 -1.04 7.20
C ILE A 156 10.38 -0.99 7.48
N ARG A 157 9.86 -1.80 8.43
CA ARG A 157 8.42 -1.80 8.80
C ARG A 157 7.95 -0.51 9.47
N LEU A 158 8.85 0.16 10.19
CA LEU A 158 8.49 1.27 11.09
C LEU A 158 8.64 2.65 10.43
N THR A 159 9.16 2.69 9.21
CA THR A 159 9.50 3.95 8.54
C THR A 159 8.74 4.09 7.24
N PHE A 160 8.16 5.27 7.03
CA PHE A 160 7.63 5.67 5.74
C PHE A 160 8.49 6.77 5.15
N SER A 161 8.85 6.59 3.88
CA SER A 161 9.60 7.59 3.13
C SER A 161 8.66 8.33 2.20
N LYS A 162 8.79 9.66 2.16
CA LYS A 162 8.02 10.51 1.24
C LYS A 162 8.40 10.17 -0.20
N LYS A 163 7.43 9.87 -1.06
CA LYS A 163 7.70 9.72 -2.50
C LYS A 163 7.98 11.11 -3.08
N ASN A 164 9.20 11.32 -3.55
CA ASN A 164 9.51 12.49 -4.38
C ASN A 164 8.89 12.29 -5.76
N LYS A 165 8.09 13.26 -6.24
CA LYS A 165 7.44 13.21 -7.56
C LYS A 165 8.43 13.02 -8.73
N ASN A 166 9.72 13.26 -8.50
CA ASN A 166 10.76 13.19 -9.54
C ASN A 166 11.46 11.83 -9.64
N GLN A 167 11.10 10.84 -8.81
CA GLN A 167 11.62 9.48 -8.93
C GLN A 167 10.58 8.59 -9.62
N CYS A 168 10.55 8.66 -10.95
CA CYS A 168 9.96 7.63 -11.78
C CYS A 168 10.86 6.38 -11.64
N ILE A 169 10.47 5.46 -10.77
CA ILE A 169 11.20 4.21 -10.58
C ILE A 169 10.88 3.31 -11.77
N THR A 170 11.87 3.04 -12.61
CA THR A 170 11.92 1.88 -13.48
C THR A 170 11.74 0.64 -12.62
N GLN A 171 10.53 0.09 -12.58
CA GLN A 171 10.26 -1.19 -11.94
C GLN A 171 10.94 -2.29 -12.77
N TYR A 172 11.93 -2.93 -12.17
CA TYR A 172 12.45 -4.19 -12.68
C TYR A 172 11.38 -5.28 -12.46
N ILE A 173 10.86 -5.80 -13.56
CA ILE A 173 10.12 -7.06 -13.58
C ILE A 173 11.16 -8.17 -13.38
N LEU A 174 11.20 -8.73 -12.18
CA LEU A 174 11.84 -10.01 -11.91
C LEU A 174 10.83 -10.88 -11.17
N GLN A 175 10.12 -11.71 -11.93
CA GLN A 175 10.09 -13.17 -11.74
C GLN A 175 8.98 -13.78 -12.61
N GLY A 176 9.39 -14.10 -13.82
CA GLY A 176 8.68 -14.92 -14.80
C GLY A 176 9.63 -15.04 -15.96
N GLY A 177 10.45 -16.08 -15.97
CA GLY A 177 11.59 -16.22 -16.88
C GLY A 177 11.19 -16.05 -18.34
N VAL A 178 11.43 -14.87 -18.89
CA VAL A 178 11.53 -14.69 -20.34
C VAL A 178 12.98 -14.97 -20.70
N ARG A 179 13.15 -16.15 -21.27
CA ARG A 179 14.33 -16.61 -21.97
C ARG A 179 14.71 -15.55 -23.00
N TRP A 180 15.88 -14.93 -22.83
CA TRP A 180 16.45 -14.03 -23.81
C TRP A 180 16.79 -14.83 -25.07
N TYR A 181 16.02 -14.66 -26.15
CA TYR A 181 16.54 -14.98 -27.47
C TYR A 181 17.35 -13.78 -27.92
N ALA A 182 18.66 -13.97 -27.94
CA ALA A 182 19.56 -13.10 -28.65
C ALA A 182 19.10 -13.02 -30.12
N ASN A 183 19.20 -11.79 -30.62
CA ASN A 183 18.96 -11.38 -31.98
C ASN A 183 19.81 -12.22 -32.95
N CYS A 184 19.25 -13.31 -33.45
CA CYS A 184 19.70 -13.99 -34.66
C CYS A 184 18.57 -13.80 -35.67
N GLY A 185 18.81 -12.96 -36.67
CA GLY A 185 17.89 -12.77 -37.78
C GLY A 185 17.53 -14.11 -38.40
N PHE A 186 16.25 -14.43 -38.42
CA PHE A 186 15.73 -15.52 -39.23
C PHE A 186 14.40 -15.07 -39.83
N SER A 187 14.42 -14.93 -41.15
CA SER A 187 13.27 -14.66 -41.99
C SER A 187 12.28 -15.82 -41.87
N PHE A 188 11.04 -15.54 -41.48
CA PHE A 188 9.97 -16.52 -41.65
C PHE A 188 9.37 -16.38 -43.04
N ARG A 189 9.86 -17.25 -43.94
CA ARG A 189 9.18 -17.67 -45.16
C ARG A 189 8.21 -18.80 -44.78
N SER A 190 6.93 -18.58 -45.09
CA SER A 190 5.91 -19.53 -45.54
C SER A 190 5.79 -20.94 -44.92
N SER A 191 4.55 -21.23 -44.49
CA SER A 191 3.76 -22.46 -44.69
C SER A 191 4.25 -23.80 -44.13
N VAL A 192 3.36 -24.52 -43.43
CA VAL A 192 2.80 -25.84 -43.82
C VAL A 192 1.84 -26.33 -42.72
N SER A 193 0.80 -27.01 -43.17
CA SER A 193 -0.34 -27.57 -42.44
C SER A 193 -0.15 -29.05 -42.06
N PHE A 194 -1.03 -29.54 -41.16
CA PHE A 194 -1.50 -30.92 -40.95
C PHE A 194 -0.59 -32.01 -40.33
N GLY A 195 -1.19 -32.78 -39.39
CA GLY A 195 -0.95 -34.22 -39.25
C GLY A 195 -0.69 -34.77 -37.83
N GLN A 196 -1.54 -35.71 -37.40
CA GLN A 196 -1.47 -36.79 -36.37
C GLN A 196 -0.06 -37.20 -35.83
N GLU A 197 0.18 -37.85 -34.68
CA GLU A 197 -0.58 -38.82 -33.89
C GLU A 197 0.07 -39.06 -32.49
N ARG A 198 -0.57 -39.90 -31.65
CA ARG A 198 -0.35 -40.22 -30.22
C ARG A 198 1.04 -40.77 -29.84
N SER A 199 1.47 -40.57 -28.58
CA SER A 199 1.79 -41.65 -27.58
C SER A 199 2.48 -41.11 -26.31
N SER A 200 2.23 -41.79 -25.19
CA SER A 200 2.52 -41.45 -23.79
C SER A 200 3.87 -41.97 -23.29
N LYS A 201 4.76 -41.08 -22.84
CA LYS A 201 5.80 -41.38 -21.82
C LYS A 201 6.10 -40.12 -21.00
N SER A 202 5.53 -40.05 -19.81
CA SER A 202 5.93 -39.11 -18.76
C SER A 202 7.22 -39.62 -18.09
N ALA A 203 8.30 -38.83 -18.16
CA ALA A 203 9.48 -39.00 -17.33
C ALA A 203 9.38 -38.04 -16.12
N PRO A 204 9.71 -38.47 -14.90
CA PRO A 204 9.77 -37.59 -13.74
C PRO A 204 11.08 -36.79 -13.77
N THR A 205 10.99 -35.46 -13.87
CA THR A 205 12.13 -34.57 -13.64
C THR A 205 12.28 -34.33 -12.15
N THR A 206 13.17 -35.06 -11.50
CA THR A 206 13.61 -34.81 -10.13
C THR A 206 14.65 -33.69 -10.14
N CYS A 207 14.29 -32.51 -9.64
CA CYS A 207 15.25 -31.42 -9.43
C CYS A 207 15.93 -31.61 -8.07
N THR A 208 17.18 -32.10 -8.07
CA THR A 208 18.05 -32.07 -6.88
C THR A 208 18.85 -30.77 -6.90
N ASN A 209 18.47 -29.82 -6.04
CA ASN A 209 19.30 -28.65 -5.76
C ASN A 209 20.47 -29.05 -4.85
N ARG A 210 21.67 -29.19 -5.43
CA ARG A 210 22.92 -29.15 -4.66
C ARG A 210 23.30 -27.69 -4.40
N CYS A 211 23.21 -27.25 -3.15
CA CYS A 211 23.89 -26.04 -2.70
C CYS A 211 25.37 -26.35 -2.50
N ALA A 212 26.23 -25.75 -3.32
CA ALA A 212 27.66 -25.69 -3.05
C ALA A 212 27.94 -24.55 -2.06
N ALA A 213 28.58 -24.88 -0.93
CA ALA A 213 29.17 -23.92 -0.02
C ALA A 213 30.44 -23.33 -0.66
N PHE A 214 30.60 -22.00 -0.58
CA PHE A 214 31.86 -21.33 -0.86
C PHE A 214 32.40 -20.80 0.47
N GLU A 215 33.52 -21.38 0.91
CA GLU A 215 34.45 -20.80 1.88
C GLU A 215 35.37 -19.82 1.15
N LYS A 216 35.47 -18.59 1.68
CA LYS A 216 36.72 -17.90 2.02
C LYS A 216 36.42 -16.62 2.79
#